data_AF-A0A175WGN9-F1
#
_entry.id   AF-A0A175WGN9-F1
#
_cell.length_a   1.000
_cell.length_b   1.000
_cell.length_c   1.000
_cell.angle_alpha   90.00
_cell.angle_beta   90.00
_cell.angle_gamma   90.00
#
_symmetry.space_group_name_H-M   'P 1'
#
loop_
_entity.id
_entity.type
_entity.pdbx_description
1 polymer ?
#
loop_
_entity_poly.entity_id
_entity_poly.type
_entity_poly.pdbx_seq_one_letter_code
_entity_poly.pdbx_strand_id
1 'polypeptide(L)'
;MSTATLDPVQQFDHLLGSFAFLFLLYYRGHWCPFCIAHLKELAALSDEIKAAGGTAVAATAEEAPAALANVRSATGFVETVIVDPENVLVAELKRRGLLDVAVSDSQLYRLRGYKHGLAQPALLVVKDPGRLTRLKMNLGGATDRPVLVEVWKNVQKQLQGENSGTEDKYATTGVLHLVGQKIFGR
;
A
#
# COMPACT_ATOMS: atom_id res chain seq x y z
N MET A 1 -24.00 -13.56 -15.90
CA MET A 1 -23.79 -12.10 -15.87
C MET A 1 -22.29 -11.87 -15.80
N SER A 2 -21.70 -11.24 -16.82
CA SER A 2 -20.27 -10.87 -16.79
C SER A 2 -20.12 -9.75 -15.77
N THR A 3 -19.47 -10.02 -14.64
CA THR A 3 -19.04 -8.96 -13.72
C THR A 3 -17.96 -8.18 -14.44
N ALA A 4 -18.31 -7.05 -15.03
CA ALA A 4 -17.32 -6.11 -15.55
C ALA A 4 -16.29 -5.87 -14.44
N THR A 5 -15.03 -6.12 -14.75
CA THR A 5 -13.95 -5.87 -13.80
C THR A 5 -13.95 -4.39 -13.53
N LEU A 6 -14.25 -4.00 -12.28
CA LEU A 6 -14.22 -2.59 -11.88
C LEU A 6 -12.86 -2.01 -12.24
N ASP A 7 -12.85 -0.80 -12.78
CA ASP A 7 -11.58 -0.08 -12.95
C ASP A 7 -10.94 0.20 -11.57
N PRO A 8 -9.64 0.56 -11.51
CA PRO A 8 -8.93 0.75 -10.25
C PRO A 8 -9.57 1.80 -9.32
N VAL A 9 -10.19 2.85 -9.88
CA VAL A 9 -10.85 3.92 -9.11
C VAL A 9 -12.18 3.40 -8.56
N GLN A 10 -12.98 2.73 -9.38
CA GLN A 10 -14.23 2.13 -8.95
C GLN A 10 -14.01 1.05 -7.89
N GLN A 11 -12.94 0.27 -8.01
CA GLN A 11 -12.60 -0.73 -7.00
C GLN A 11 -12.20 -0.07 -5.68
N PHE A 12 -11.41 1.01 -5.72
CA PHE A 12 -11.10 1.82 -4.53
C PHE A 12 -12.37 2.39 -3.89
N ASP A 13 -13.26 2.99 -4.66
CA ASP A 13 -14.50 3.61 -4.17
C ASP A 13 -15.45 2.56 -3.57
N HIS A 14 -15.58 1.40 -4.22
CA HIS A 14 -16.36 0.29 -3.69
C HIS A 14 -15.83 -0.20 -2.34
N LEU A 15 -14.50 -0.37 -2.23
CA LEU A 15 -13.88 -0.75 -0.96
C LEU A 15 -14.11 0.32 0.11
N LEU A 16 -13.93 1.60 -0.23
CA LEU A 16 -14.08 2.70 0.72
C LEU A 16 -15.54 2.83 1.22
N GLY A 17 -16.52 2.53 0.38
CA GLY A 17 -17.93 2.48 0.77
C GLY A 17 -18.35 1.20 1.50
N SER A 18 -17.53 0.15 1.50
CA SER A 18 -17.86 -1.16 2.10
C SER A 18 -17.23 -1.39 3.47
N PHE A 19 -16.20 -0.63 3.82
CA PHE A 19 -15.46 -0.77 5.08
C PHE A 19 -15.39 0.56 5.81
N ALA A 20 -15.24 0.53 7.14
CA ALA A 20 -15.14 1.75 7.95
C ALA A 20 -13.90 2.59 7.58
N PHE A 21 -12.82 1.93 7.14
CA PHE A 21 -11.62 2.56 6.62
C PHE A 21 -10.83 1.59 5.72
N LEU A 22 -9.97 2.15 4.87
CA LEU A 22 -9.03 1.41 4.04
C LEU A 22 -7.60 1.65 4.52
N PHE A 23 -6.81 0.58 4.60
CA PHE A 23 -5.37 0.61 4.80
C PHE A 23 -4.69 0.25 3.47
N LEU A 24 -4.46 1.25 2.63
CA LEU A 24 -3.98 1.10 1.25
C LEU A 24 -2.46 1.24 1.17
N LEU A 25 -1.78 0.16 0.77
CA LEU A 25 -0.34 0.12 0.54
C LEU A 25 0.01 0.03 -0.95
N TYR A 26 0.69 1.04 -1.47
CA TYR A 26 1.32 0.96 -2.79
C TYR A 26 2.63 0.20 -2.73
N TYR A 27 2.85 -0.64 -3.73
CA TYR A 27 4.11 -1.34 -3.94
C TYR A 27 4.47 -1.40 -5.42
N ARG A 28 5.75 -1.65 -5.71
CA ARG A 28 6.28 -1.61 -7.08
C ARG A 28 5.96 -2.87 -7.88
N GLY A 29 6.24 -4.02 -7.31
CA GLY A 29 6.07 -5.32 -7.95
C GLY A 29 6.66 -6.46 -7.14
N HIS A 30 6.39 -7.70 -7.55
CA HIS A 30 6.80 -8.93 -6.87
C HIS A 30 8.33 -9.08 -6.77
N TRP A 31 9.08 -8.48 -7.70
CA TRP A 31 10.55 -8.49 -7.73
C TRP A 31 11.20 -7.58 -6.68
N CYS A 32 10.45 -6.71 -6.01
CA CYS A 32 10.98 -5.71 -5.08
C CYS A 32 11.06 -6.30 -3.64
N PRO A 33 12.25 -6.61 -3.10
CA PRO A 33 12.36 -7.28 -1.78
C PRO A 33 11.82 -6.43 -0.64
N PHE A 34 12.02 -5.12 -0.73
CA PHE A 34 11.46 -4.11 0.17
C PHE A 34 9.93 -4.12 0.18
N CYS A 35 9.33 -4.31 -1.00
CA CYS A 35 7.89 -4.38 -1.17
C CYS A 35 7.32 -5.68 -0.58
N ILE A 36 8.00 -6.81 -0.80
CA ILE A 36 7.64 -8.10 -0.23
C ILE A 36 7.68 -8.06 1.31
N ALA A 37 8.72 -7.47 1.90
CA ALA A 37 8.80 -7.31 3.36
C ALA A 37 7.63 -6.49 3.92
N HIS A 38 7.31 -5.36 3.28
CA HIS A 38 6.23 -4.48 3.73
C HIS A 38 4.83 -5.12 3.57
N LEU A 39 4.63 -5.92 2.51
CA LEU A 39 3.41 -6.69 2.32
C LEU A 39 3.26 -7.82 3.34
N LYS A 40 4.36 -8.43 3.81
CA LYS A 40 4.31 -9.39 4.93
C LYS A 40 3.87 -8.72 6.23
N GLU A 41 4.40 -7.52 6.51
CA GLU A 41 3.95 -6.72 7.66
C GLU A 41 2.46 -6.40 7.55
N LEU A 42 1.99 -5.98 6.37
CA LEU A 42 0.56 -5.70 6.16
C LEU A 42 -0.29 -6.97 6.31
N ALA A 43 0.14 -8.11 5.76
CA ALA A 43 -0.56 -9.39 5.89
C ALA A 43 -0.71 -9.81 7.35
N ALA A 44 0.33 -9.60 8.17
CA ALA A 44 0.28 -9.90 9.60
C ALA A 44 -0.71 -9.01 10.38
N LEU A 45 -1.01 -7.81 9.87
CA LEU A 45 -1.97 -6.87 10.48
C LEU A 45 -3.40 -7.02 9.93
N SER A 46 -3.59 -7.77 8.83
CA SER A 46 -4.89 -7.86 8.13
C SER A 46 -6.05 -8.25 9.03
N ASP A 47 -5.86 -9.23 9.92
CA ASP A 47 -6.93 -9.71 10.80
C ASP A 47 -7.33 -8.67 11.85
N GLU A 48 -6.36 -7.93 12.41
CA GLU A 48 -6.64 -6.83 13.34
C GLU A 48 -7.33 -5.65 12.66
N ILE A 49 -6.89 -5.30 11.44
CA ILE A 49 -7.50 -4.25 10.63
C ILE A 49 -8.97 -4.61 10.34
N LYS A 50 -9.23 -5.86 9.95
CA LYS A 50 -10.59 -6.36 9.72
C LYS A 50 -11.44 -6.37 10.98
N ALA A 51 -10.88 -6.81 12.11
CA ALA A 51 -11.59 -6.82 13.38
C ALA A 51 -12.03 -5.41 13.82
N ALA A 52 -11.29 -4.37 13.44
CA ALA A 52 -11.66 -2.97 13.65
C ALA A 52 -12.64 -2.40 12.60
N GLY A 53 -13.14 -3.21 11.67
CA GLY A 53 -14.07 -2.82 10.61
C GLY A 53 -13.41 -2.24 9.35
N GLY A 54 -12.09 -2.24 9.27
CA GLY A 54 -11.35 -1.82 8.09
C GLY A 54 -11.04 -2.96 7.13
N THR A 55 -10.27 -2.66 6.09
CA THR A 55 -9.64 -3.69 5.24
C THR A 55 -8.25 -3.28 4.79
N ALA A 56 -7.34 -4.25 4.70
CA ALA A 56 -6.02 -4.09 4.14
C ALA A 56 -6.08 -4.26 2.61
N VAL A 57 -5.52 -3.31 1.88
CA VAL A 57 -5.53 -3.28 0.42
C VAL A 57 -4.13 -2.99 -0.08
N ALA A 58 -3.69 -3.70 -1.11
CA ALA A 58 -2.47 -3.35 -1.83
C ALA A 58 -2.79 -2.75 -3.21
N ALA A 59 -1.91 -1.91 -3.74
CA ALA A 59 -2.00 -1.39 -5.10
C ALA A 59 -0.65 -1.47 -5.83
N THR A 60 -0.68 -1.78 -7.13
CA THR A 60 0.52 -1.92 -7.97
C THR A 60 0.25 -1.52 -9.40
N ALA A 61 1.27 -1.02 -10.10
CA ALA A 61 1.25 -0.85 -11.56
C ALA A 61 1.72 -2.12 -12.30
N GLU A 62 2.06 -3.19 -11.59
CA GLU A 62 2.52 -4.44 -12.19
C GLU A 62 1.35 -5.27 -12.73
N GLU A 63 1.47 -5.71 -13.98
CA GLU A 63 0.46 -6.52 -14.67
C GLU A 63 0.19 -7.86 -13.97
N ALA A 64 -1.10 -8.24 -13.92
CA ALA A 64 -1.61 -9.48 -13.37
C ALA A 64 -1.90 -10.50 -14.50
N PRO A 65 -2.05 -11.83 -14.25
CA PRO A 65 -2.17 -12.50 -12.95
C PRO A 65 -0.87 -13.07 -12.37
N ALA A 66 0.16 -13.32 -13.18
CA ALA A 66 1.37 -14.03 -12.73
C ALA A 66 2.10 -13.30 -11.60
N ALA A 67 2.21 -11.97 -11.67
CA ALA A 67 2.81 -11.17 -10.62
C ALA A 67 2.06 -11.29 -9.29
N LEU A 68 0.73 -11.30 -9.31
CA LEU A 68 -0.08 -11.46 -8.10
C LEU A 68 0.12 -12.83 -7.47
N ALA A 69 0.20 -13.90 -8.27
CA ALA A 69 0.50 -15.23 -7.76
C ALA A 69 1.85 -15.26 -7.01
N ASN A 70 2.88 -14.62 -7.56
CA ASN A 70 4.19 -14.50 -6.93
C ASN A 70 4.11 -13.69 -5.62
N VAL A 71 3.39 -12.58 -5.60
CA VAL A 71 3.18 -11.78 -4.38
C VAL A 71 2.50 -12.62 -3.30
N ARG A 72 1.38 -13.29 -3.63
CA ARG A 72 0.63 -14.10 -2.67
C ARG A 72 1.48 -15.22 -2.10
N SER A 73 2.22 -15.94 -2.95
CA SER A 73 3.13 -17.00 -2.52
C SER A 73 4.26 -16.48 -1.62
N ALA A 74 4.85 -15.33 -1.95
CA ALA A 74 5.98 -14.79 -1.21
C ALA A 74 5.60 -14.10 0.12
N THR A 75 4.37 -13.61 0.24
CA THR A 75 3.95 -12.72 1.35
C THR A 75 2.86 -13.31 2.23
N GLY A 76 2.05 -14.25 1.73
CA GLY A 76 0.81 -14.65 2.38
C GLY A 76 -0.31 -13.60 2.31
N PHE A 77 -0.11 -12.47 1.62
CA PHE A 77 -1.13 -11.43 1.49
C PHE A 77 -2.26 -11.90 0.58
N VAL A 78 -3.37 -12.34 1.17
CA VAL A 78 -4.54 -12.90 0.45
C VAL A 78 -5.65 -11.89 0.18
N GLU A 79 -5.53 -10.67 0.71
CA GLU A 79 -6.52 -9.61 0.51
C GLU A 79 -6.55 -9.08 -0.94
N THR A 80 -7.40 -8.08 -1.16
CA THR A 80 -7.54 -7.40 -2.45
C THR A 80 -6.25 -6.68 -2.84
N VAL A 81 -5.86 -6.88 -4.10
CA VAL A 81 -4.83 -6.09 -4.76
C VAL A 81 -5.47 -5.34 -5.92
N ILE A 82 -5.40 -4.02 -5.90
CA ILE A 82 -5.80 -3.16 -7.01
C ILE A 82 -4.66 -3.14 -8.03
N VAL A 83 -4.95 -3.57 -9.25
CA VAL A 83 -3.99 -3.59 -10.36
C VAL A 83 -4.24 -2.33 -11.20
N ASP A 84 -3.29 -1.41 -11.20
CA ASP A 84 -3.41 -0.05 -11.76
C ASP A 84 -2.24 0.24 -12.73
N PRO A 85 -2.13 -0.49 -13.86
CA PRO A 85 -0.98 -0.37 -14.77
C PRO A 85 -0.92 0.99 -15.49
N GLU A 86 -2.05 1.70 -15.54
CA GLU A 86 -2.16 3.04 -16.12
C GLU A 86 -1.98 4.17 -15.09
N ASN A 87 -1.82 3.83 -13.80
CA ASN A 87 -1.71 4.79 -12.70
C ASN A 87 -2.93 5.74 -12.58
N VAL A 88 -4.13 5.27 -12.95
CA VAL A 88 -5.36 6.08 -12.89
C VAL A 88 -5.82 6.30 -11.45
N LEU A 89 -5.63 5.32 -10.56
CA LEU A 89 -5.92 5.50 -9.14
C LEU A 89 -4.93 6.47 -8.50
N VAL A 90 -3.65 6.42 -8.89
CA VAL A 90 -2.65 7.39 -8.44
C VAL A 90 -3.07 8.82 -8.78
N ALA A 91 -3.46 9.06 -10.04
CA ALA A 91 -3.92 10.37 -10.48
C ALA A 91 -5.16 10.83 -9.71
N GLU A 92 -6.11 9.92 -9.47
CA GLU A 92 -7.35 10.23 -8.78
C GLU A 92 -7.13 10.53 -7.28
N LEU A 93 -6.30 9.75 -6.59
CA LEU A 93 -5.94 10.01 -5.19
C LEU A 93 -5.28 11.38 -5.04
N LYS A 94 -4.43 11.77 -6.00
CA LYS A 94 -3.82 13.10 -6.03
C LYS A 94 -4.86 14.18 -6.25
N ARG A 95 -5.77 13.99 -7.22
CA ARG A 95 -6.85 14.94 -7.53
C ARG A 95 -7.78 15.18 -6.33
N ARG A 96 -8.09 14.12 -5.57
CA ARG A 96 -8.86 14.19 -4.30
C ARG A 96 -8.03 14.74 -3.13
N GLY A 97 -6.76 15.05 -3.36
CA GLY A 97 -5.81 15.50 -2.36
C GLY A 97 -5.42 14.43 -1.34
N LEU A 98 -5.86 13.17 -1.51
CA LEU A 98 -5.72 12.06 -0.56
C LEU A 98 -4.26 11.65 -0.38
N LEU A 99 -3.60 11.31 -1.49
CA LEU A 99 -2.22 10.85 -1.52
C LEU A 99 -1.56 11.29 -2.82
N ASP A 100 -0.30 11.71 -2.77
CA ASP A 100 0.51 12.03 -3.95
C ASP A 100 1.58 10.95 -4.10
N VAL A 101 1.26 9.90 -4.86
CA VAL A 101 2.17 8.78 -5.13
C VAL A 101 3.05 9.17 -6.32
N ALA A 102 4.38 9.15 -6.18
CA ALA A 102 5.24 9.34 -7.35
C ALA A 102 5.11 8.16 -8.29
N VAL A 103 5.16 8.50 -9.57
CA VAL A 103 5.30 7.56 -10.66
C VAL A 103 6.68 7.78 -11.27
N SER A 104 7.55 6.80 -11.16
CA SER A 104 8.87 6.84 -11.79
C SER A 104 8.76 6.36 -13.23
N ASP A 105 9.00 7.27 -14.16
CA ASP A 105 8.95 6.99 -15.58
C ASP A 105 10.36 6.98 -16.18
N SER A 106 11.00 5.81 -16.11
CA SER A 106 12.33 5.59 -16.69
C SER A 106 12.24 4.61 -17.85
N GLN A 107 13.15 4.75 -18.82
CA GLN A 107 13.26 3.80 -19.92
C GLN A 107 13.44 2.35 -19.42
N LEU A 108 14.17 2.15 -18.32
CA LEU A 108 14.32 0.85 -17.69
C LEU A 108 12.97 0.25 -17.25
N TYR A 109 12.08 1.05 -16.65
CA TYR A 109 10.77 0.57 -16.20
C TYR A 109 9.82 0.31 -17.37
N ARG A 110 9.85 1.16 -18.41
CA ARG A 110 9.08 0.92 -19.63
C ARG A 110 9.48 -0.40 -20.31
N LEU A 111 10.78 -0.68 -20.40
CA LEU A 111 11.30 -1.94 -20.93
C LEU A 111 10.92 -3.16 -20.07
N ARG A 112 10.62 -2.96 -18.79
CA ARG A 112 10.11 -4.00 -17.87
C ARG A 112 8.58 -4.12 -17.87
N GLY A 113 7.89 -3.45 -18.80
CA GLY A 113 6.45 -3.55 -18.98
C GLY A 113 5.63 -2.43 -18.32
N TYR A 114 6.24 -1.54 -17.53
CA TYR A 114 5.55 -0.40 -16.90
C TYR A 114 5.39 0.76 -17.88
N LYS A 115 4.48 0.61 -18.85
CA LYS A 115 4.27 1.57 -19.95
C LYS A 115 3.90 2.98 -19.47
N HIS A 116 3.18 3.07 -18.35
CA HIS A 116 2.71 4.34 -17.77
C HIS A 116 3.54 4.75 -16.53
N GLY A 117 4.72 4.16 -16.37
CA GLY A 117 5.60 4.39 -15.24
C GLY A 117 5.26 3.53 -14.02
N LEU A 118 6.18 3.55 -13.05
CA LEU A 118 6.14 2.70 -11.86
C LEU A 118 5.71 3.50 -10.62
N ALA A 119 4.51 3.23 -10.11
CA ALA A 119 4.08 3.75 -8.81
C ALA A 119 5.09 3.38 -7.71
N GLN A 120 5.56 4.37 -6.97
CA GLN A 120 6.49 4.18 -5.87
C GLN A 120 5.76 3.75 -4.60
N PRO A 121 6.46 3.11 -3.64
CA PRO A 121 5.84 2.74 -2.37
C PRO A 121 5.26 3.96 -1.64
N ALA A 122 4.03 3.82 -1.16
CA ALA A 122 3.30 4.85 -0.42
C ALA A 122 2.21 4.20 0.42
N LEU A 123 1.74 4.90 1.45
CA LEU A 123 0.71 4.39 2.36
C LEU A 123 -0.38 5.43 2.60
N LEU A 124 -1.63 4.98 2.55
CA LEU A 124 -2.80 5.79 2.89
C LEU A 124 -3.70 5.02 3.85
N VAL A 125 -4.09 5.66 4.96
CA VAL A 125 -5.19 5.17 5.79
C VAL A 125 -6.34 6.17 5.77
N VAL A 126 -7.44 5.79 5.14
CA VAL A 126 -8.54 6.68 4.77
C VAL A 126 -9.89 6.14 5.26
N LYS A 127 -10.80 7.00 5.70
CA LYS A 127 -12.18 6.67 6.09
C LYS A 127 -13.16 7.49 5.23
N ASP A 128 -14.43 7.10 5.16
CA ASP A 128 -15.45 7.98 4.59
C ASP A 128 -16.30 8.65 5.71
N PRO A 129 -16.38 9.99 5.80
CA PRO A 129 -15.57 10.99 5.13
C PRO A 129 -14.28 11.31 5.92
N GLY A 130 -13.13 11.33 5.25
CA GLY A 130 -11.88 11.90 5.77
C GLY A 130 -10.67 10.96 5.80
N ARG A 131 -9.68 11.27 6.65
CA ARG A 131 -8.45 10.47 6.77
C ARG A 131 -8.21 10.12 8.22
N LEU A 132 -7.59 8.96 8.43
CA LEU A 132 -7.01 8.60 9.70
C LEU A 132 -5.51 8.92 9.66
N THR A 133 -4.78 8.46 8.66
CA THR A 133 -3.33 8.75 8.56
C THR A 133 -2.93 9.07 7.13
N ARG A 134 -2.08 10.09 6.96
CA ARG A 134 -1.65 10.58 5.65
C ARG A 134 -0.12 10.53 5.50
N LEU A 135 0.41 9.34 5.22
CA LEU A 135 1.84 9.21 4.99
C LEU A 135 2.21 9.59 3.56
N LYS A 136 2.87 10.73 3.41
CA LYS A 136 3.44 11.12 2.12
C LYS A 136 4.63 10.24 1.79
N MET A 137 4.71 9.94 0.51
CA MET A 137 5.73 9.20 -0.19
C MET A 137 7.13 9.24 0.44
N ASN A 138 7.75 8.06 0.50
CA ASN A 138 9.13 7.84 0.90
C ASN A 138 10.07 8.65 0.00
N LEU A 139 10.47 9.86 0.42
CA LEU A 139 11.39 10.72 -0.32
C LEU A 139 12.79 10.09 -0.49
N GLY A 140 13.14 9.10 0.35
CA GLY A 140 14.33 8.26 0.17
C GLY A 140 14.17 7.06 -0.78
N GLY A 141 13.02 6.93 -1.47
CA GLY A 141 12.72 5.79 -2.32
C GLY A 141 12.31 4.54 -1.53
N ALA A 142 12.76 3.35 -1.95
CA ALA A 142 12.30 2.09 -1.38
C ALA A 142 12.71 1.85 0.09
N THR A 143 13.59 2.67 0.65
CA THR A 143 14.21 2.45 1.98
C THR A 143 13.53 3.21 3.10
N ASP A 144 12.66 4.18 2.80
CA ASP A 144 12.11 5.08 3.81
C ASP A 144 10.63 4.78 4.10
N ARG A 145 10.32 3.52 4.38
CA ARG A 145 8.96 3.01 4.62
C ARG A 145 8.57 3.17 6.09
N PRO A 146 7.35 3.65 6.40
CA PRO A 146 6.87 3.69 7.77
C PRO A 146 6.74 2.28 8.33
N VAL A 147 7.07 2.08 9.60
CA VAL A 147 6.84 0.82 10.31
C VAL A 147 5.33 0.62 10.50
N LEU A 148 4.74 -0.38 9.85
CA LEU A 148 3.27 -0.52 9.80
C LEU A 148 2.62 -0.77 11.15
N VAL A 149 3.30 -1.43 12.08
CA VAL A 149 2.76 -1.64 13.44
C VAL A 149 2.63 -0.32 14.21
N GLU A 150 3.49 0.66 13.95
CA GLU A 150 3.37 2.00 14.55
C GLU A 150 2.25 2.80 13.89
N VAL A 151 2.12 2.69 12.56
CA VAL A 151 0.98 3.26 11.84
C VAL A 151 -0.33 2.69 12.38
N TRP A 152 -0.41 1.38 12.55
CA TRP A 152 -1.58 0.70 13.06
C TRP A 152 -1.94 1.15 14.48
N LYS A 153 -0.96 1.23 15.38
CA LYS A 153 -1.18 1.79 16.73
C LYS A 153 -1.73 3.22 16.69
N ASN A 154 -1.25 4.06 15.77
CA ASN A 154 -1.80 5.40 15.60
C ASN A 154 -3.26 5.36 15.11
N VAL A 155 -3.56 4.50 14.13
CA VAL A 155 -4.92 4.31 13.62
C VAL A 155 -5.86 3.86 14.74
N GLN A 156 -5.45 2.91 15.58
CA GLN A 156 -6.25 2.44 16.72
C GLN A 156 -6.60 3.57 17.69
N LYS A 157 -5.64 4.44 18.03
CA LYS A 157 -5.88 5.62 18.87
C LYS A 157 -6.91 6.56 18.26
N GLN A 158 -6.79 6.84 16.96
CA GLN A 158 -7.75 7.71 16.27
C GLN A 158 -9.15 7.11 16.20
N LEU A 159 -9.25 5.78 16.02
CA LEU A 159 -10.54 5.07 16.07
C LEU A 159 -11.19 5.16 17.46
N GLN A 160 -10.38 5.28 18.52
CA GLN A 160 -10.82 5.48 19.90
C GLN A 160 -11.14 6.95 20.22
N GLY A 161 -11.03 7.86 19.25
CA GLY A 161 -11.29 9.29 19.43
C GLY A 161 -10.17 10.05 20.14
N GLU A 162 -9.00 9.44 20.31
CA GLU A 162 -7.83 10.16 20.81
C GLU A 162 -7.36 11.16 19.75
N ASN A 163 -7.07 12.40 20.16
CA ASN A 163 -6.41 13.41 19.34
C ASN A 163 -4.92 13.06 19.18
N SER A 164 -4.62 11.89 18.63
CA SER A 164 -3.33 11.68 18.00
C SER A 164 -3.37 12.46 16.69
N GLY A 165 -2.66 13.59 16.63
CA GLY A 165 -2.57 14.38 15.40
C GLY A 165 -2.22 13.48 14.21
N THR A 166 -2.57 13.90 13.01
CA THR A 166 -2.17 13.23 11.76
C THR A 166 -0.66 13.32 11.50
N GLU A 167 0.17 13.41 12.54
CA GLU A 167 1.59 13.67 12.47
C GLU A 167 2.34 12.43 11.96
N ASP A 168 3.05 12.64 10.85
CA ASP A 168 3.76 11.64 10.05
C ASP A 168 5.07 11.11 10.68
N LYS A 169 5.18 11.11 12.01
CA LYS A 169 6.43 10.73 12.70
C LYS A 169 6.42 9.24 13.03
N TYR A 170 6.74 8.42 12.04
CA TYR A 170 6.92 6.99 12.19
C TYR A 170 8.40 6.63 12.08
N ALA A 171 8.83 5.60 12.80
CA ALA A 171 10.12 4.99 12.52
C ALA A 171 10.12 4.48 11.07
N THR A 172 11.25 4.64 10.37
CA THR A 172 11.41 4.11 9.01
C THR A 172 12.28 2.87 9.00
N THR A 173 11.84 1.84 8.26
CA THR A 173 12.58 0.57 8.16
C THR A 173 13.76 0.74 7.22
N GLY A 174 14.86 1.26 7.75
CA GLY A 174 16.12 1.42 7.02
C GLY A 174 16.76 0.10 6.58
N VAL A 175 17.70 0.19 5.62
CA VAL A 175 18.40 -0.96 5.01
C VAL A 175 19.00 -1.95 6.02
N LEU A 176 19.43 -1.46 7.19
CA LEU A 176 20.03 -2.28 8.25
C LEU A 176 19.08 -3.36 8.81
N HIS A 177 17.77 -3.11 8.88
CA HIS A 177 16.83 -4.10 9.43
C HIS A 177 16.70 -5.35 8.54
N LEU A 178 16.83 -5.17 7.22
CA LEU A 178 16.75 -6.27 6.25
C LEU A 178 18.08 -7.03 6.09
N VAL A 179 19.21 -6.34 6.25
CA VAL A 179 20.52 -6.99 6.30
C VAL A 179 20.63 -7.89 7.55
N GLY A 180 20.08 -7.44 8.68
CA GLY A 180 20.01 -8.25 9.91
C GLY A 180 19.23 -9.55 9.73
N GLN A 181 18.05 -9.53 9.09
CA GLN A 181 17.28 -10.76 8.83
C GLN A 181 17.98 -11.73 7.86
N LYS A 182 18.78 -11.22 6.90
CA LYS A 182 19.50 -12.07 5.95
C LYS A 182 20.78 -12.70 6.53
N ILE A 183 21.35 -12.11 7.58
CA ILE A 183 22.58 -12.60 8.23
C ILE A 183 22.26 -13.41 9.50
N PHE A 184 21.15 -13.13 10.20
CA PHE A 184 20.79 -13.79 11.46
C PHE A 184 19.44 -14.53 11.44
N GLY A 185 18.78 -14.66 10.29
CA GLY A 185 17.55 -15.44 10.14
C GLY A 185 17.84 -16.95 10.04
N ARG A 186 17.49 -17.68 11.10
CA ARG A 186 17.05 -19.08 11.02
C ARG A 186 15.86 -19.23 10.08
#